data_AF-A0A3D4C2A8-F1
#
_entry.id   AF-A0A3D4C2A8-F1
#
_cell.length_a   1.000
_cell.length_b   1.000
_cell.length_c   1.000
_cell.angle_alpha   90.00
_cell.angle_beta   90.00
_cell.angle_gamma   90.00
#
_symmetry.space_group_name_H-M   'P 1'
#
loop_
_entity.id
_entity.type
_entity.pdbx_description
1 polymer ?
#
loop_
_entity_poly.entity_id
_entity_poly.type
_entity_poly.pdbx_seq_one_letter_code
_entity_poly.pdbx_strand_id
1 'polypeptide(L)'
;MSDELSLPIILPVGAIFFEILFLLAAIPIEACVLNRWLKFDKRTSIFYAISLNVFSSVLGWIVFFTAEPMLPMNIKSPLINYVLFNKQDPSINTVIISLSFVIFMTAFLVKFLLMKILIMFMNEGGKRPETEIISSQKRASYINMSKLQNTNLIAATLIANSFSYSFITFIILIRNWR
;
A
#
# COMPACT_ATOMS: atom_id res chain seq x y z
N MET A 1 -17.27 29.77 35.48
CA MET A 1 -16.58 30.06 34.22
C MET A 1 -15.95 28.76 33.78
N SER A 2 -16.69 28.00 33.00
CA SER A 2 -16.24 26.74 32.41
C SER A 2 -15.16 27.07 31.40
N ASP A 3 -13.94 26.59 31.66
CA ASP A 3 -12.86 26.56 30.70
C ASP A 3 -13.39 25.90 29.42
N GLU A 4 -13.59 26.74 28.40
CA GLU A 4 -13.89 26.34 27.04
C GLU A 4 -12.80 25.36 26.63
N LEU A 5 -13.17 24.09 26.62
CA LEU A 5 -12.46 22.96 26.07
C LEU A 5 -12.30 23.22 24.56
N SER A 6 -11.39 24.15 24.23
CA SER A 6 -10.91 24.46 22.89
C SER A 6 -10.02 23.31 22.46
N LEU A 7 -10.63 22.13 22.32
CA LEU A 7 -10.08 21.07 21.53
C LEU A 7 -9.85 21.68 20.14
N PRO A 8 -8.62 21.70 19.60
CA PRO A 8 -8.43 22.00 18.20
C PRO A 8 -8.97 20.80 17.41
N ILE A 9 -10.29 20.67 17.32
CA ILE A 9 -10.96 19.65 16.52
C ILE A 9 -10.97 20.15 15.09
N ILE A 10 -9.80 20.06 14.45
CA ILE A 10 -9.75 19.94 13.01
C ILE A 10 -9.53 18.46 12.72
N LEU A 11 -10.50 17.64 13.12
CA LEU A 11 -10.53 16.23 12.72
C LEU A 11 -10.51 16.20 11.19
N PRO A 12 -9.55 15.52 10.54
CA PRO A 12 -9.45 15.48 9.10
C PRO A 12 -10.45 14.47 8.54
N VAL A 13 -11.74 14.73 8.76
CA VAL A 13 -12.87 13.89 8.34
C VAL A 13 -12.77 13.62 6.83
N GLY A 14 -12.40 14.63 6.04
CA GLY A 14 -12.14 14.47 4.61
C GLY A 14 -11.07 13.43 4.30
N ALA A 15 -9.93 13.46 4.99
CA ALA A 15 -8.85 12.48 4.78
C ALA A 15 -9.30 11.05 5.13
N ILE A 16 -10.08 10.88 6.20
CA ILE A 16 -10.63 9.57 6.60
C ILE A 16 -11.59 9.03 5.52
N PHE A 17 -12.51 9.87 5.03
CA PHE A 17 -13.43 9.46 3.96
C PHE A 17 -12.71 9.10 2.66
N PHE A 18 -11.71 9.89 2.25
CA PHE A 18 -10.92 9.60 1.06
C PHE A 18 -10.11 8.31 1.22
N GLU A 19 -9.52 8.07 2.39
CA GLU A 19 -8.78 6.84 2.68
C GLU A 19 -9.68 5.61 2.57
N ILE A 20 -10.88 5.66 3.17
CA ILE A 20 -11.87 4.57 3.06
C ILE A 20 -12.27 4.34 1.60
N LEU A 21 -12.51 5.42 0.85
CA LEU A 21 -12.85 5.32 -0.57
C LEU A 21 -11.72 4.69 -1.39
N PHE A 22 -10.48 5.09 -1.14
CA PHE A 22 -9.31 4.53 -1.82
C PHE A 22 -9.08 3.06 -1.47
N LEU A 23 -9.26 2.67 -0.20
CA LEU A 23 -9.22 1.26 0.20
C LEU A 23 -10.32 0.44 -0.48
N LEU A 24 -11.55 0.95 -0.50
CA LEU A 24 -12.69 0.29 -1.12
C LEU A 24 -12.50 0.10 -2.63
N ALA A 25 -11.81 1.03 -3.29
CA ALA A 25 -11.45 0.94 -4.70
C ALA A 25 -10.25 0.01 -4.96
N ALA A 26 -9.19 0.14 -4.17
CA ALA A 26 -7.94 -0.60 -4.39
C ALA A 26 -8.10 -2.10 -4.10
N ILE A 27 -8.78 -2.47 -3.01
CA ILE A 27 -8.88 -3.88 -2.57
C ILE A 27 -9.47 -4.78 -3.68
N PRO A 28 -10.62 -4.46 -4.31
CA PRO A 28 -11.16 -5.28 -5.41
C PRO A 28 -10.25 -5.36 -6.63
N ILE A 29 -9.60 -4.24 -6.99
CA ILE A 29 -8.68 -4.17 -8.13
C ILE A 29 -7.49 -5.10 -7.90
N GLU A 30 -6.84 -4.99 -6.73
CA GLU A 30 -5.70 -5.83 -6.39
C GLU A 30 -6.12 -7.30 -6.25
N ALA A 31 -7.25 -7.59 -5.62
CA ALA A 31 -7.76 -8.96 -5.51
C ALA A 31 -7.97 -9.61 -6.90
N CYS A 32 -8.49 -8.84 -7.87
CA CYS A 32 -8.66 -9.31 -9.25
C CYS A 32 -7.30 -9.60 -9.92
N VAL A 33 -6.32 -8.71 -9.76
CA VAL A 33 -4.97 -8.91 -10.31
C VAL A 33 -4.30 -10.11 -9.66
N LEU A 34 -4.33 -10.23 -8.34
CA LEU A 34 -3.75 -11.36 -7.61
C LEU A 34 -4.38 -12.70 -8.03
N ASN A 35 -5.71 -12.75 -8.19
CA ASN A 35 -6.40 -13.94 -8.66
C ASN A 35 -5.96 -14.33 -10.08
N ARG A 36 -5.85 -13.37 -11.00
CA ARG A 36 -5.48 -13.62 -12.40
C ARG A 36 -4.00 -13.99 -12.56
N TRP A 37 -3.10 -13.30 -11.88
CA TRP A 37 -1.65 -13.43 -12.09
C TRP A 37 -1.00 -14.51 -11.23
N LEU A 38 -1.49 -14.72 -10.00
CA LEU A 38 -0.93 -15.71 -9.08
C LEU A 38 -1.78 -16.97 -8.94
N LYS A 39 -2.94 -17.01 -9.62
CA LYS A 39 -3.87 -18.16 -9.62
C LYS A 39 -4.34 -18.55 -8.21
N PHE A 40 -4.34 -17.60 -7.28
CA PHE A 40 -4.90 -17.81 -5.95
C PHE A 40 -6.42 -17.97 -6.02
N ASP A 41 -7.00 -18.71 -5.07
CA ASP A 41 -8.45 -18.76 -4.91
C ASP A 41 -9.02 -17.34 -4.69
N LYS A 42 -10.29 -17.11 -5.06
CA LYS A 42 -10.98 -15.82 -4.87
C LYS A 42 -10.90 -15.35 -3.43
N ARG A 43 -11.16 -16.24 -2.46
CA ARG A 43 -11.13 -15.92 -1.02
C ARG A 43 -9.74 -15.51 -0.58
N THR A 44 -8.73 -16.25 -1.00
CA THR A 44 -7.32 -15.99 -0.68
C THR A 44 -6.84 -14.68 -1.31
N SER A 45 -7.24 -14.40 -2.54
CA SER A 45 -6.88 -13.16 -3.25
C SER A 45 -7.47 -11.93 -2.56
N ILE A 46 -8.74 -12.00 -2.14
CA ILE A 46 -9.40 -10.94 -1.39
C ILE A 46 -8.72 -10.75 -0.03
N PHE A 47 -8.43 -11.84 0.69
CA PHE A 47 -7.74 -11.78 1.98
C PHE A 47 -6.38 -11.07 1.87
N TYR A 48 -5.54 -11.50 0.92
CA TYR A 48 -4.25 -10.84 0.68
C TYR A 48 -4.43 -9.38 0.29
N ALA A 49 -5.35 -9.04 -0.62
CA ALA A 49 -5.57 -7.65 -1.02
C ALA A 49 -5.99 -6.76 0.16
N ILE A 50 -6.89 -7.23 1.04
CA ILE A 50 -7.28 -6.52 2.25
C ILE A 50 -6.06 -6.31 3.15
N SER A 51 -5.33 -7.38 3.48
CA SER A 51 -4.16 -7.29 4.36
C SER A 51 -3.12 -6.33 3.80
N LEU A 52 -2.76 -6.48 2.52
CA LEU A 52 -1.74 -5.66 1.88
C LEU A 52 -2.09 -4.18 1.88
N ASN A 53 -3.33 -3.81 1.56
CA ASN A 53 -3.76 -2.42 1.51
C ASN A 53 -3.88 -1.82 2.91
N VAL A 54 -4.53 -2.51 3.85
CA VAL A 54 -4.72 -1.99 5.22
C VAL A 54 -3.37 -1.83 5.93
N PHE A 55 -2.49 -2.84 5.88
CA PHE A 55 -1.18 -2.72 6.51
C PHE A 55 -0.32 -1.64 5.84
N SER A 56 -0.36 -1.54 4.50
CA SER A 56 0.37 -0.48 3.79
C SER A 56 -0.14 0.91 4.17
N SER A 57 -1.44 1.10 4.31
CA SER A 57 -2.03 2.37 4.76
C SER A 57 -1.63 2.72 6.19
N VAL A 58 -1.72 1.77 7.13
CA VAL A 58 -1.32 1.98 8.53
C VAL A 58 0.17 2.34 8.62
N LEU A 59 1.04 1.62 7.90
CA LEU A 59 2.46 1.93 7.84
C LEU A 59 2.71 3.30 7.20
N GLY A 60 1.97 3.66 6.16
CA GLY A 60 2.02 4.98 5.54
C GLY A 60 1.71 6.11 6.53
N TRP A 61 0.65 5.95 7.33
CA TRP A 61 0.30 6.91 8.38
C TRP A 61 1.35 6.99 9.48
N ILE A 62 1.90 5.85 9.94
CA ILE A 62 2.99 5.83 10.92
C ILE A 62 4.21 6.60 10.39
N VAL A 63 4.62 6.33 9.14
CA VAL A 63 5.74 7.03 8.50
C VAL A 63 5.44 8.52 8.36
N PHE A 64 4.22 8.89 7.96
CA PHE A 64 3.82 10.29 7.85
C PHE A 64 3.94 11.03 9.19
N PHE A 65 3.34 10.50 10.27
CA PHE A 65 3.37 11.14 11.58
C PHE A 65 4.76 11.16 12.22
N THR A 66 5.62 10.20 11.91
CA THR A 66 7.01 10.19 12.39
C THR A 66 7.92 11.14 11.61
N ALA A 67 7.69 11.30 10.30
CA ALA A 67 8.47 12.20 9.45
C ALA A 67 8.00 13.66 9.51
N GLU A 68 6.71 13.91 9.76
CA GLU A 68 6.09 15.24 9.87
C GLU A 68 6.85 16.24 10.77
N PRO A 69 7.33 15.89 11.98
CA PRO A 69 8.05 16.83 12.83
C PRO A 69 9.47 17.14 12.34
N MET A 70 10.04 16.32 11.46
CA MET A 70 11.38 16.50 10.91
C MET A 70 11.39 17.41 9.67
N LEU A 71 10.21 17.75 9.13
CA LEU A 71 10.09 18.57 7.93
C LEU A 71 10.28 20.07 8.22
N PRO A 72 10.98 20.81 7.34
CA PRO A 72 11.10 22.26 7.48
C PRO A 72 9.74 22.95 7.30
N MET A 73 9.53 24.04 8.04
CA MET A 73 8.25 24.77 8.11
C MET A 73 7.69 25.17 6.73
N ASN A 74 8.59 25.52 5.80
CA ASN A 74 8.27 25.94 4.43
C ASN A 74 7.58 24.85 3.59
N ILE A 75 7.83 23.57 3.90
CA ILE A 75 7.22 22.43 3.21
C ILE A 75 6.08 21.85 4.06
N LYS A 76 6.23 21.88 5.38
CA LYS A 76 5.28 21.32 6.34
C LYS A 76 3.87 21.91 6.19
N SER A 77 3.73 23.23 6.25
CA SER A 77 2.40 23.87 6.24
C SER A 77 1.65 23.66 4.92
N PRO A 78 2.27 23.86 3.74
CA PRO A 78 1.65 23.52 2.46
C PRO A 78 1.29 22.04 2.32
N LEU A 79 2.15 21.12 2.80
CA LEU A 79 1.90 19.68 2.71
C LEU A 79 0.72 19.24 3.59
N ILE A 80 0.63 19.74 4.83
CA ILE A 80 -0.50 19.47 5.73
C ILE A 80 -1.80 20.03 5.13
N ASN A 81 -1.75 21.24 4.55
CA ASN A 81 -2.91 21.83 3.90
C ASN A 81 -3.38 21.05 2.67
N TYR A 82 -2.44 20.49 1.92
CA TYR A 82 -2.76 19.61 0.80
C TYR A 82 -3.35 18.27 1.28
N VAL A 83 -2.71 17.61 2.25
CA VAL A 83 -3.13 16.28 2.73
C VAL A 83 -4.46 16.32 3.49
N LEU A 84 -4.65 17.31 4.38
CA LEU A 84 -5.84 17.38 5.24
C LEU A 84 -6.99 18.17 4.61
N PHE A 85 -6.68 19.23 3.85
CA PHE A 85 -7.69 20.16 3.34
C PHE A 85 -7.76 20.23 1.81
N ASN A 86 -6.95 19.43 1.09
CA ASN A 86 -6.89 19.44 -0.38
C ASN A 86 -6.67 20.84 -0.99
N LYS A 87 -5.95 21.72 -0.28
CA LYS A 87 -5.62 23.06 -0.78
C LYS A 87 -4.30 22.99 -1.53
N GLN A 88 -4.35 23.16 -2.84
CA GLN A 88 -3.16 23.08 -3.69
C GLN A 88 -2.44 24.42 -3.74
N ASP A 89 -1.17 24.43 -3.34
CA ASP A 89 -0.26 25.55 -3.50
C ASP A 89 0.70 25.26 -4.67
N PRO A 90 0.73 26.10 -5.73
CA PRO A 90 1.59 25.88 -6.89
C PRO A 90 3.08 25.75 -6.55
N SER A 91 3.54 26.38 -5.46
CA SER A 91 4.93 26.40 -5.04
C SER A 91 5.48 25.01 -4.66
N ILE A 92 4.61 24.07 -4.28
CA ILE A 92 5.00 22.73 -3.85
C ILE A 92 4.64 21.64 -4.88
N ASN A 93 4.13 21.98 -6.06
CA ASN A 93 3.70 20.99 -7.05
C ASN A 93 4.82 20.00 -7.41
N THR A 94 6.04 20.48 -7.63
CA THR A 94 7.20 19.61 -7.92
C THR A 94 7.52 18.67 -6.75
N VAL A 95 7.37 19.15 -5.51
CA VAL A 95 7.56 18.35 -4.29
C VAL A 95 6.47 17.29 -4.18
N ILE A 96 5.21 17.64 -4.43
CA ILE A 96 4.08 16.69 -4.41
C ILE A 96 4.31 15.59 -5.45
N ILE A 97 4.65 15.93 -6.69
CA ILE A 97 4.86 14.94 -7.76
C ILE A 97 6.02 14.00 -7.40
N SER A 98 7.14 14.54 -6.93
CA SER A 98 8.29 13.74 -6.49
C SER A 98 7.90 12.82 -5.33
N LEU A 99 7.19 13.35 -4.34
CA LEU A 99 6.75 12.60 -3.17
C LEU A 99 5.74 11.51 -3.55
N SER A 100 4.81 11.77 -4.46
CA SER A 100 3.86 10.77 -4.97
C SER A 100 4.57 9.59 -5.61
N PHE A 101 5.64 9.83 -6.38
CA PHE A 101 6.46 8.76 -6.95
C PHE A 101 7.17 7.93 -5.87
N VAL A 102 7.76 8.60 -4.87
CA VAL A 102 8.42 7.92 -3.74
C VAL A 102 7.42 7.10 -2.92
N ILE A 103 6.23 7.64 -2.64
CA ILE A 103 5.14 6.94 -1.94
C ILE A 103 4.71 5.71 -2.74
N PHE A 104 4.52 5.84 -4.06
CA PHE A 104 4.16 4.72 -4.91
C PHE A 104 5.19 3.58 -4.83
N MET A 105 6.48 3.90 -4.95
CA MET A 105 7.57 2.92 -4.89
C MET A 105 7.67 2.27 -3.51
N THR A 106 7.56 3.07 -2.45
CA THR A 106 7.63 2.58 -1.06
C THR A 106 6.44 1.68 -0.75
N ALA A 107 5.22 2.07 -1.15
CA ALA A 107 4.02 1.26 -0.97
C ALA A 107 4.12 -0.07 -1.72
N PHE A 108 4.60 -0.05 -2.98
CA PHE A 108 4.88 -1.27 -3.72
C PHE A 108 5.86 -2.18 -2.97
N LEU A 109 6.97 -1.64 -2.46
CA LEU A 109 8.00 -2.43 -1.78
C LEU A 109 7.48 -3.04 -0.47
N VAL A 110 6.72 -2.27 0.31
CA VAL A 110 6.05 -2.72 1.54
C VAL A 110 5.06 -3.83 1.22
N LYS A 111 4.18 -3.63 0.23
CA LYS A 111 3.20 -4.65 -0.18
C LYS A 111 3.89 -5.93 -0.66
N PHE A 112 4.96 -5.82 -1.44
CA PHE A 112 5.74 -6.97 -1.90
C PHE A 112 6.33 -7.77 -0.74
N LEU A 113 6.99 -7.08 0.20
CA LEU A 113 7.60 -7.71 1.37
C LEU A 113 6.53 -8.38 2.25
N LEU A 114 5.44 -7.67 2.53
CA LEU A 114 4.34 -8.17 3.34
C LEU A 114 3.68 -9.39 2.70
N MET A 115 3.51 -9.37 1.38
CA MET A 115 2.96 -10.50 0.64
C MET A 115 3.83 -11.75 0.78
N LYS A 116 5.15 -11.60 0.63
CA LYS A 116 6.11 -12.69 0.83
C LYS A 116 6.03 -13.25 2.25
N ILE A 117 5.94 -12.38 3.25
CA ILE A 117 5.80 -12.76 4.65
C ILE A 117 4.50 -13.54 4.88
N LEU A 118 3.36 -13.03 4.39
CA LEU A 118 2.07 -13.69 4.59
C LEU A 118 2.02 -15.06 3.91
N ILE A 119 2.59 -15.20 2.70
CA ILE A 119 2.68 -16.50 2.02
C ILE A 119 3.56 -17.49 2.79
N MET A 120 4.68 -17.02 3.35
CA MET A 120 5.57 -17.85 4.17
C MET A 120 4.84 -18.40 5.40
N PHE A 121 4.20 -17.53 6.18
CA PHE A 121 3.42 -17.92 7.36
C PHE A 121 2.28 -18.89 7.01
N MET A 122 1.58 -18.66 5.90
CA MET A 122 0.45 -19.50 5.51
C MET A 122 0.89 -20.86 4.93
N ASN A 123 2.08 -20.94 4.33
CA ASN A 123 2.66 -22.18 3.79
C ASN A 123 3.31 -23.04 4.90
N GLU A 124 3.89 -22.40 5.92
CA GLU A 124 4.47 -23.08 7.10
C GLU A 124 3.38 -23.69 8.00
N GLY A 125 2.21 -23.04 8.12
CA GLY A 125 1.07 -23.60 8.85
C GLY A 125 0.44 -24.87 8.23
N GLY A 126 0.78 -25.18 6.97
CA GLY A 126 0.23 -26.33 6.23
C GLY A 126 1.17 -27.53 6.08
N LYS A 127 2.45 -27.41 6.48
CA LYS A 127 3.44 -28.48 6.28
C LYS A 127 3.94 -29.00 7.62
N ARG A 128 3.42 -30.18 8.02
CA ARG A 128 4.11 -31.05 8.98
C ARG A 128 5.52 -31.32 8.45
N PRO A 129 6.55 -31.37 9.30
CA PRO A 129 7.94 -31.46 8.85
C PRO A 129 8.22 -32.89 8.36
N GLU A 130 7.90 -33.17 7.10
CA GLU A 130 8.38 -34.40 6.49
C GLU A 130 9.85 -34.17 6.13
N THR A 131 10.68 -34.73 7.01
CA THR A 131 12.13 -34.69 6.96
C THR A 131 12.56 -35.60 5.81
N GLU A 132 12.47 -35.13 4.57
CA GLU A 132 13.04 -35.84 3.43
C GLU A 132 14.34 -35.19 2.99
N ILE A 133 15.38 -36.02 2.96
CA ILE A 133 16.75 -35.70 2.54
C ILE A 133 16.71 -35.28 1.06
N ILE A 134 16.65 -33.98 0.78
CA ILE A 134 16.56 -33.45 -0.59
C ILE A 134 17.94 -33.55 -1.26
N SER A 135 18.05 -34.42 -2.26
CA SER A 135 19.21 -34.50 -3.16
C SER A 135 19.48 -33.15 -3.86
N SER A 136 20.76 -32.82 -4.07
CA SER A 136 21.25 -31.54 -4.61
C SER A 136 20.58 -31.11 -5.93
N GLN A 137 20.15 -32.08 -6.75
CA GLN A 137 19.45 -31.85 -8.02
C GLN A 137 17.99 -31.43 -7.85
N LYS A 138 17.27 -31.95 -6.84
CA LYS A 138 15.92 -31.47 -6.47
C LYS A 138 15.98 -30.07 -5.84
N ARG A 139 17.06 -29.75 -5.12
CA ARG A 139 17.30 -28.42 -4.53
C ARG A 139 17.49 -27.35 -5.60
N ALA A 140 18.26 -27.63 -6.66
CA ALA A 140 18.43 -26.70 -7.79
C ALA A 140 17.11 -26.44 -8.56
N SER A 141 16.29 -27.47 -8.75
CA SER A 141 14.97 -27.33 -9.38
C SER A 141 13.99 -26.54 -8.51
N TYR A 142 13.97 -26.77 -7.20
CA TYR A 142 13.20 -25.98 -6.23
C TYR A 142 13.64 -24.50 -6.20
N ILE A 143 14.94 -24.23 -6.26
CA ILE A 143 15.48 -22.86 -6.32
C ILE A 143 15.00 -22.17 -7.59
N ASN A 144 15.08 -22.82 -8.75
CA ASN A 144 14.60 -22.24 -10.01
C ASN A 144 13.09 -21.99 -10.03
N MET A 145 12.29 -22.92 -9.48
CA MET A 145 10.84 -22.79 -9.40
C MET A 145 10.41 -21.69 -8.40
N SER A 146 11.12 -21.55 -7.27
CA SER A 146 10.93 -20.44 -6.33
C SER A 146 11.34 -19.08 -6.93
N LYS A 147 12.36 -19.05 -7.80
CA LYS A 147 12.79 -17.83 -8.51
C LYS A 147 11.73 -17.40 -9.52
N LEU A 148 11.14 -18.34 -10.26
CA LEU A 148 10.05 -18.08 -11.20
C LEU A 148 8.78 -17.59 -10.50
N GLN A 149 8.43 -18.20 -9.35
CA GLN A 149 7.32 -17.76 -8.51
C GLN A 149 7.56 -16.36 -7.92
N ASN A 150 8.78 -16.05 -7.48
CA ASN A 150 9.13 -14.73 -6.99
C ASN A 150 9.03 -13.67 -8.10
N THR A 151 9.47 -13.97 -9.33
CA THR A 151 9.30 -13.04 -10.46
C THR A 151 7.84 -12.75 -10.76
N ASN A 152 6.99 -13.79 -10.79
CA ASN A 152 5.55 -13.62 -10.98
C ASN A 152 4.90 -12.84 -9.82
N LEU A 153 5.40 -13.00 -8.59
CA LEU A 153 4.91 -12.28 -7.42
C LEU A 153 5.30 -10.79 -7.47
N ILE A 154 6.57 -10.48 -7.75
CA ILE A 154 7.03 -9.10 -7.95
C ILE A 154 6.19 -8.40 -9.02
N ALA A 155 6.04 -9.05 -10.19
CA ALA A 155 5.26 -8.50 -11.29
C ALA A 155 3.78 -8.32 -10.93
N ALA A 156 3.15 -9.33 -10.32
CA ALA A 156 1.75 -9.26 -9.91
C ALA A 156 1.50 -8.14 -8.89
N THR A 157 2.37 -8.01 -7.88
CA THR A 157 2.27 -6.94 -6.88
C THR A 157 2.49 -5.56 -7.51
N LEU A 158 3.45 -5.43 -8.45
CA LEU A 158 3.71 -4.17 -9.12
C LEU A 158 2.55 -3.75 -10.02
N ILE A 159 2.01 -4.70 -10.79
CA ILE A 159 0.86 -4.48 -11.67
C ILE A 159 -0.38 -4.13 -10.84
N ALA A 160 -0.63 -4.85 -9.75
CA ALA A 160 -1.73 -4.58 -8.84
C ALA A 160 -1.63 -3.15 -8.28
N ASN A 161 -0.46 -2.77 -7.76
CA ASN A 161 -0.23 -1.44 -7.21
C ASN A 161 -0.38 -0.34 -8.29
N SER A 162 0.13 -0.60 -9.50
CA SER A 162 0.01 0.34 -10.63
C SER A 162 -1.44 0.59 -11.03
N PHE A 163 -2.25 -0.47 -11.13
CA PHE A 163 -3.68 -0.33 -11.47
C PHE A 163 -4.45 0.40 -10.37
N SER A 164 -4.22 0.06 -9.10
CA SER A 164 -4.87 0.74 -7.97
C SER A 164 -4.53 2.23 -7.93
N TYR A 165 -3.26 2.59 -8.02
CA TYR A 165 -2.84 3.99 -7.98
C TYR A 165 -3.26 4.78 -9.21
N SER A 166 -3.32 4.15 -10.39
CA SER A 166 -3.90 4.77 -11.58
C SER A 166 -5.38 5.10 -11.39
N PHE A 167 -6.13 4.16 -10.80
CA PHE A 167 -7.55 4.37 -10.52
C PHE A 167 -7.79 5.45 -9.44
N ILE A 168 -6.99 5.44 -8.37
CA ILE A 168 -7.01 6.50 -7.34
C ILE A 168 -6.71 7.86 -7.96
N THR A 169 -5.68 7.95 -8.81
CA THR A 169 -5.34 9.20 -9.52
C THR A 169 -6.50 9.66 -10.39
N PHE A 170 -7.18 8.76 -11.09
CA PHE A 170 -8.36 9.07 -11.88
C PHE A 170 -9.51 9.62 -11.03
N ILE A 171 -9.78 9.04 -9.86
CA ILE A 171 -10.77 9.58 -8.90
C ILE A 171 -10.40 11.01 -8.48
N ILE A 172 -9.12 11.25 -8.16
CA ILE A 172 -8.63 12.58 -7.74
C ILE A 172 -8.78 13.60 -8.88
N LEU A 173 -8.47 13.22 -10.12
CA LEU A 173 -8.60 14.06 -11.30
C LEU A 173 -10.07 14.47 -11.55
N ILE A 174 -11.00 13.52 -11.47
CA ILE A 174 -12.44 13.81 -11.62
C ILE A 174 -12.90 14.81 -10.56
N ARG A 175 -12.44 14.63 -9.31
CA ARG A 175 -12.79 15.54 -8.22
C ARG A 175 -12.24 16.95 -8.42
N ASN A 176 -10.98 17.09 -8.83
CA ASN A 176 -10.33 18.39 -9.00
C ASN A 176 -10.74 19.14 -10.28
N TRP A 177 -11.43 18.48 -11.22
CA TRP A 177 -11.97 19.11 -12.43
C TRP A 177 -13.22 19.98 -12.14
N ARG A 178 -13.86 19.80 -10.98
CA ARG A 178 -15.07 20.53 -10.58
C ARG A 178 -14.75 21.63 -9.58
#